data_AF-A0A937XGT6-F1
#
_entry.id   AF-A0A937XGT6-F1
#
_cell.length_a   1.000
_cell.length_b   1.000
_cell.length_c   1.000
_cell.angle_alpha   90.00
_cell.angle_beta   90.00
_cell.angle_gamma   90.00
#
_symmetry.space_group_name_H-M   'P 1'
#
loop_
_entity.id
_entity.type
_entity.pdbx_description
1 polymer ?
#
loop_
_entity_poly.entity_id
_entity_poly.type
_entity_poly.pdbx_seq_one_letter_code
_entity_poly.pdbx_strand_id
1 'polypeptide(L)'
;MRRLPSHLHAWFFQAIVFVFAFCLSGISHSAASSSSTTVAPDPAGRASTADSVGKALTPDPSGKASASTNPAKAASPKGGKEAKDAKDDDARSSKELALAYQRLSEQAEKATACIFDPKCLSSDRKVLQLMVQRRELLDRLASRAQKGDLEAGYWRGTIAMELARRQVNRGELNSDDLGSRKEAMLITAFGAEEFRTAAKFLQAPADKGSPDACDRIAEILAHGYGMHADVKRAAEYYRCAGLGFLKEGRKDEVAQVIGKMRGFLPSNHMYIVELYAKLITREPNYPWRVPSETAALLEKSVGWGNVPGPAEDRAKTPSSKTH
;
A
#
# COMPACT_ATOMS: atom_id res chain seq x y z
N MET A 1 -9.30 -68.03 9.96
CA MET A 1 -10.64 -67.72 9.39
C MET A 1 -11.67 -67.69 10.51
N ARG A 2 -12.38 -66.57 10.71
CA ARG A 2 -13.61 -66.49 11.53
C ARG A 2 -14.60 -65.64 10.75
N ARG A 3 -15.84 -66.12 10.58
CA ARG A 3 -16.89 -65.41 9.82
C ARG A 3 -17.46 -64.28 10.67
N LEU A 4 -17.59 -63.07 10.10
CA LEU A 4 -18.40 -61.99 10.69
C LEU A 4 -19.88 -62.12 10.26
N PRO A 5 -20.84 -61.69 11.10
CA PRO A 5 -22.27 -61.79 10.82
C PRO A 5 -22.79 -60.72 9.84
N SER A 6 -23.78 -61.10 9.04
CA SER A 6 -24.23 -60.43 7.81
C SER A 6 -25.27 -59.32 8.00
N HIS A 7 -25.18 -58.50 9.06
CA HIS A 7 -26.23 -57.50 9.39
C HIS A 7 -25.80 -56.01 9.31
N LEU A 8 -24.56 -55.70 8.89
CA LEU A 8 -24.09 -54.30 8.75
C LEU A 8 -24.19 -53.71 7.33
N HIS A 9 -24.62 -54.48 6.32
CA HIS A 9 -24.70 -54.00 4.93
C HIS A 9 -25.98 -53.21 4.57
N ALA A 10 -26.99 -53.19 5.44
CA ALA A 10 -28.30 -52.60 5.11
C ALA A 10 -28.39 -51.06 5.28
N TRP A 11 -27.49 -50.43 6.03
CA TRP A 11 -27.56 -48.99 6.33
C TRP A 11 -26.64 -48.10 5.48
N PHE A 12 -25.71 -48.68 4.71
CA PHE A 12 -24.74 -47.90 3.92
C PHE A 12 -25.18 -47.59 2.49
N PHE A 13 -26.22 -48.26 1.96
CA PHE A 13 -26.66 -48.10 0.57
C PHE A 13 -27.78 -47.07 0.35
N GLN A 14 -28.39 -46.54 1.42
CA GLN A 14 -29.56 -45.66 1.31
C GLN A 14 -29.24 -44.16 1.44
N ALA A 15 -27.98 -43.80 1.66
CA ALA A 15 -27.52 -42.41 1.77
C ALA A 15 -26.98 -41.80 0.46
N ILE A 16 -26.75 -42.60 -0.59
CA ILE A 16 -26.07 -42.15 -1.82
C ILE A 16 -27.06 -41.71 -2.93
N VAL A 17 -28.35 -42.04 -2.80
CA VAL A 17 -29.37 -41.73 -3.84
C VAL A 17 -29.97 -40.32 -3.71
N PHE A 18 -29.81 -39.63 -2.57
CA PHE A 18 -30.50 -38.36 -2.30
C PHE A 18 -29.76 -37.07 -2.71
N VAL A 19 -28.56 -37.16 -3.31
CA VAL A 19 -27.75 -35.98 -3.70
C VAL A 19 -27.87 -35.64 -5.20
N PHE A 20 -28.48 -36.50 -6.02
CA PHE A 20 -28.51 -36.34 -7.49
C PHE A 20 -29.86 -35.90 -8.10
N ALA A 21 -30.81 -35.44 -7.28
CA ALA A 21 -32.21 -35.23 -7.69
C ALA A 21 -32.75 -33.78 -7.52
N PHE A 22 -31.91 -32.74 -7.65
CA PHE A 22 -32.38 -31.34 -7.66
C PHE A 22 -31.68 -30.40 -8.66
N CYS A 23 -31.04 -30.96 -9.69
CA CYS A 23 -30.40 -30.20 -10.78
C CYS A 23 -30.96 -30.60 -12.16
N LEU A 24 -32.28 -30.50 -12.37
CA LEU A 24 -32.91 -30.58 -13.70
C LEU A 24 -34.42 -30.23 -13.68
N SER A 25 -34.77 -28.95 -13.48
CA SER A 25 -36.07 -28.39 -13.88
C SER A 25 -35.98 -26.87 -13.98
N GLY A 26 -36.41 -26.25 -15.09
CA GLY A 26 -36.65 -24.79 -15.13
C GLY A 26 -35.80 -23.94 -16.07
N ILE A 27 -35.46 -24.41 -17.28
CA ILE A 27 -35.14 -23.51 -18.40
C ILE A 27 -36.27 -23.58 -19.42
N SER A 28 -36.97 -22.46 -19.62
CA SER A 28 -37.73 -22.15 -20.84
C SER A 28 -37.91 -20.63 -20.96
N HIS A 29 -37.71 -20.12 -22.17
CA HIS A 29 -37.75 -18.69 -22.48
C HIS A 29 -39.19 -18.18 -22.67
N SER A 30 -39.40 -16.89 -22.40
CA SER A 30 -40.07 -16.00 -23.38
C SER A 30 -39.62 -14.55 -23.17
N ALA A 31 -39.81 -13.70 -24.17
CA ALA A 31 -39.16 -12.40 -24.32
C ALA A 31 -40.13 -11.21 -24.40
N ALA A 32 -39.56 -9.99 -24.34
CA ALA A 32 -40.17 -8.68 -24.62
C ALA A 32 -41.26 -8.19 -23.63
N SER A 33 -41.45 -6.89 -23.39
CA SER A 33 -40.61 -5.69 -23.63
C SER A 33 -41.21 -4.48 -22.89
N SER A 34 -40.47 -3.35 -22.91
CA SER A 34 -40.92 -1.95 -22.72
C SER A 34 -40.70 -1.26 -21.37
N SER A 35 -40.43 0.03 -21.54
CA SER A 35 -39.95 1.10 -20.65
C SER A 35 -40.88 1.53 -19.51
N SER A 36 -40.32 1.99 -18.38
CA SER A 36 -40.14 3.45 -18.13
C SER A 36 -39.65 3.77 -16.70
N THR A 37 -39.15 5.00 -16.53
CA THR A 37 -38.62 5.63 -15.30
C THR A 37 -39.69 6.06 -14.29
N THR A 38 -39.44 5.92 -12.98
CA THR A 38 -39.56 6.93 -11.88
C THR A 38 -39.27 6.26 -10.52
N VAL A 39 -38.30 6.73 -9.72
CA VAL A 39 -38.39 7.72 -8.60
C VAL A 39 -39.18 7.21 -7.36
N ALA A 40 -38.58 7.42 -6.17
CA ALA A 40 -38.97 6.90 -4.84
C ALA A 40 -40.21 7.62 -4.22
N PRO A 41 -40.73 7.25 -3.01
CA PRO A 41 -40.01 7.33 -1.72
C PRO A 41 -40.32 6.24 -0.65
N ASP A 42 -39.66 6.35 0.51
CA ASP A 42 -39.94 5.61 1.76
C ASP A 42 -41.37 5.85 2.31
N PRO A 43 -41.79 5.01 3.28
CA PRO A 43 -42.38 5.60 4.49
C PRO A 43 -41.84 5.00 5.80
N ALA A 44 -41.74 5.86 6.82
CA ALA A 44 -41.34 5.49 8.17
C ALA A 44 -42.54 5.17 9.09
N GLY A 45 -42.31 4.24 10.02
CA GLY A 45 -42.77 4.38 11.41
C GLY A 45 -44.13 3.79 11.83
N ARG A 46 -44.07 2.83 12.77
CA ARG A 46 -44.83 2.93 14.03
C ARG A 46 -44.21 2.06 15.14
N ALA A 47 -44.39 2.49 16.39
CA ALA A 47 -43.84 1.85 17.59
C ALA A 47 -44.95 1.23 18.47
N SER A 48 -44.65 0.13 19.17
CA SER A 48 -45.40 -0.48 20.30
C SER A 48 -44.73 -1.81 20.70
N THR A 49 -44.72 -2.31 21.95
CA THR A 49 -44.72 -1.70 23.32
C THR A 49 -44.32 -2.80 24.33
N ALA A 50 -43.67 -2.43 25.44
CA ALA A 50 -43.45 -3.28 26.64
C ALA A 50 -42.45 -4.48 26.46
N ASP A 51 -41.80 -5.03 27.50
CA ASP A 51 -41.86 -4.73 28.94
C ASP A 51 -40.52 -4.98 29.67
N SER A 52 -40.47 -4.59 30.93
CA SER A 52 -39.34 -4.64 31.88
C SER A 52 -38.79 -6.04 32.21
N VAL A 53 -37.50 -6.14 32.55
CA VAL A 53 -36.97 -6.44 33.91
C VAL A 53 -35.50 -6.00 33.97
N GLY A 54 -35.15 -5.13 34.92
CA GLY A 54 -33.77 -4.84 35.29
C GLY A 54 -33.41 -5.45 36.65
N LYS A 55 -32.15 -5.83 36.86
CA LYS A 55 -31.63 -6.06 38.21
C LYS A 55 -30.14 -5.74 38.30
N ALA A 56 -29.83 -4.54 38.81
CA ALA A 56 -28.49 -4.20 39.28
C ALA A 56 -28.22 -4.87 40.63
N LEU A 57 -26.95 -5.17 40.91
CA LEU A 57 -26.48 -5.62 42.22
C LEU A 57 -25.49 -4.57 42.75
N THR A 58 -25.90 -3.88 43.80
CA THR A 58 -25.04 -3.03 44.65
C THR A 58 -24.47 -3.85 45.82
N PRO A 59 -23.33 -3.44 46.40
CA PRO A 59 -22.64 -4.18 47.46
C PRO A 59 -23.14 -3.80 48.85
N ASP A 60 -22.83 -4.62 49.87
CA ASP A 60 -22.61 -4.17 51.25
C ASP A 60 -21.87 -5.26 52.09
N PRO A 61 -21.43 -5.02 53.35
CA PRO A 61 -20.03 -5.30 53.69
C PRO A 61 -19.83 -6.18 54.93
N SER A 62 -18.58 -6.62 55.16
CA SER A 62 -18.03 -6.88 56.50
C SER A 62 -16.53 -7.12 56.41
N GLY A 63 -15.74 -6.37 57.19
CA GLY A 63 -14.29 -6.54 57.26
C GLY A 63 -13.84 -7.35 58.48
N LYS A 64 -12.57 -7.79 58.45
CA LYS A 64 -11.73 -7.94 59.65
C LYS A 64 -10.27 -7.78 59.25
N ALA A 65 -9.53 -7.02 60.03
CA ALA A 65 -8.13 -6.73 59.78
C ALA A 65 -7.20 -7.79 60.38
N SER A 66 -6.00 -7.92 59.80
CA SER A 66 -4.80 -8.25 60.57
C SER A 66 -3.61 -7.56 59.92
N ALA A 67 -2.94 -6.71 60.69
CA ALA A 67 -1.72 -6.04 60.26
C ALA A 67 -0.50 -6.90 60.62
N SER A 68 0.49 -6.93 59.74
CA SER A 68 1.85 -7.32 60.10
C SER A 68 2.84 -6.40 59.38
N THR A 69 3.60 -5.65 60.17
CA THR A 69 4.56 -4.64 59.73
C THR A 69 5.97 -5.22 59.73
N ASN A 70 6.72 -5.07 58.64
CA ASN A 70 7.99 -4.31 58.64
C ASN A 70 8.62 -4.16 57.24
N PRO A 71 9.55 -3.20 57.05
CA PRO A 71 9.67 -2.50 55.76
C PRO A 71 10.83 -2.99 54.87
N ALA A 72 10.61 -2.95 53.56
CA ALA A 72 11.65 -2.99 52.55
C ALA A 72 11.63 -1.70 51.72
N LYS A 73 12.76 -0.97 51.72
CA LYS A 73 13.01 0.26 50.96
C LYS A 73 12.48 0.18 49.51
N ALA A 74 11.42 0.94 49.21
CA ALA A 74 11.01 1.17 47.84
C ALA A 74 12.02 2.11 47.16
N ALA A 75 12.88 1.55 46.31
CA ALA A 75 13.71 2.34 45.40
C ALA A 75 12.86 2.81 44.22
N SER A 76 12.55 4.10 44.14
CA SER A 76 11.82 4.67 43.01
C SER A 76 12.58 4.44 41.69
N PRO A 77 11.98 3.86 40.64
CA PRO A 77 12.57 3.91 39.31
C PRO A 77 12.54 5.35 38.81
N LYS A 78 13.70 5.86 38.38
CA LYS A 78 13.84 7.23 37.85
C LYS A 78 13.17 7.33 36.46
N GLY A 79 11.87 7.60 36.42
CA GLY A 79 11.10 7.94 35.21
C GLY A 79 11.45 9.31 34.62
N GLY A 80 12.75 9.57 34.38
CA GLY A 80 13.28 10.87 33.98
C GLY A 80 13.84 10.97 32.55
N LYS A 81 13.83 9.87 31.78
CA LYS A 81 14.24 9.87 30.37
C LYS A 81 13.05 9.80 29.41
N GLU A 82 12.16 8.83 29.59
CA GLU A 82 11.01 8.57 28.71
C GLU A 82 10.12 9.83 28.49
N ALA A 83 9.89 10.63 29.53
CA ALA A 83 9.12 11.88 29.43
C ALA A 83 9.85 13.03 28.71
N LYS A 84 11.17 12.93 28.53
CA LYS A 84 11.99 13.91 27.79
C LYS A 84 12.11 13.49 26.32
N ASP A 85 12.42 12.22 26.09
CA ASP A 85 12.50 11.63 24.76
C ASP A 85 11.16 11.81 24.00
N ALA A 86 10.02 11.54 24.65
CA ALA A 86 8.69 11.72 24.05
C ALA A 86 8.39 13.17 23.61
N LYS A 87 9.00 14.18 24.24
CA LYS A 87 8.77 15.59 23.93
C LYS A 87 9.66 16.12 22.81
N ASP A 88 10.87 15.56 22.69
CA ASP A 88 11.78 15.82 21.57
C ASP A 88 11.37 15.03 20.31
N ASP A 89 10.68 13.89 20.47
CA ASP A 89 10.16 13.06 19.38
C ASP A 89 9.04 13.76 18.57
N ASP A 90 8.20 14.59 19.20
CA ASP A 90 7.14 15.34 18.52
C ASP A 90 7.69 16.42 17.56
N ALA A 91 8.91 16.91 17.81
CA ALA A 91 9.58 17.89 16.96
C ALA A 91 10.21 17.27 15.69
N ARG A 92 10.41 15.95 15.63
CA ARG A 92 11.04 15.28 14.49
C ARG A 92 10.15 15.28 13.25
N SER A 93 10.76 15.41 12.07
CA SER A 93 10.04 15.26 10.79
C SER A 93 9.49 13.85 10.60
N SER A 94 8.46 13.68 9.76
CA SER A 94 7.85 12.37 9.54
C SER A 94 8.81 11.43 8.78
N LYS A 95 9.74 11.97 7.98
CA LYS A 95 10.91 11.25 7.46
C LYS A 95 11.91 10.79 8.53
N GLU A 96 12.21 11.62 9.53
CA GLU A 96 13.10 11.20 10.64
C GLU A 96 12.51 10.05 11.45
N LEU A 97 11.19 10.04 11.68
CA LEU A 97 10.49 8.92 12.31
C LEU A 97 10.60 7.63 11.46
N ALA A 98 10.48 7.74 10.13
CA ALA A 98 10.66 6.61 9.22
C ALA A 98 12.11 6.07 9.22
N LEU A 99 13.10 6.95 9.22
CA LEU A 99 14.52 6.57 9.34
C LEU A 99 14.85 5.95 10.71
N ALA A 100 14.23 6.44 11.79
CA ALA A 100 14.33 5.82 13.12
C ALA A 100 13.71 4.41 13.13
N TYR A 101 12.55 4.23 12.48
CA TYR A 101 11.92 2.93 12.30
C TYR A 101 12.82 1.93 11.56
N GLN A 102 13.49 2.36 10.47
CA GLN A 102 14.43 1.51 9.73
C GLN A 102 15.62 1.08 10.61
N ARG A 103 16.25 2.02 11.31
CA ARG A 103 17.36 1.73 12.25
C ARG A 103 16.96 0.77 13.36
N LEU A 104 15.78 0.95 13.96
CA LEU A 104 15.25 0.03 14.98
C LEU A 104 14.91 -1.34 14.40
N SER A 105 14.43 -1.41 13.15
CA SER A 105 14.18 -2.67 12.45
C SER A 105 15.47 -3.47 12.24
N GLU A 106 16.53 -2.83 11.75
CA GLU A 106 17.84 -3.47 11.62
C GLU A 106 18.40 -3.94 12.97
N GLN A 107 18.27 -3.13 14.01
CA GLN A 107 18.72 -3.50 15.36
C GLN A 107 17.92 -4.68 15.92
N ALA A 108 16.60 -4.71 15.69
CA ALA A 108 15.75 -5.83 16.07
C ALA A 108 16.13 -7.10 15.31
N GLU A 109 16.36 -7.02 14.00
CA GLU A 109 16.80 -8.14 13.15
C GLU A 109 18.16 -8.71 13.61
N LYS A 110 19.15 -7.83 13.80
CA LYS A 110 20.48 -8.20 14.34
C LYS A 110 20.37 -8.85 15.72
N ALA A 111 19.51 -8.32 16.60
CA ALA A 111 19.29 -8.89 17.92
C ALA A 111 18.52 -10.23 17.88
N THR A 112 17.54 -10.41 16.98
CA THR A 112 16.88 -11.72 16.78
C THR A 112 17.83 -12.77 16.23
N ALA A 113 18.71 -12.41 15.28
CA ALA A 113 19.73 -13.33 14.77
C ALA A 113 20.73 -13.73 15.89
N CYS A 114 21.07 -12.78 16.77
CA CYS A 114 21.96 -13.00 17.90
C CYS A 114 21.42 -14.06 18.88
N ILE A 115 20.11 -14.13 19.14
CA ILE A 115 19.50 -15.15 20.04
C ILE A 115 19.87 -16.59 19.62
N PHE A 116 20.08 -16.85 18.32
CA PHE A 116 20.43 -18.17 17.80
C PHE A 116 21.95 -18.47 17.79
N ASP A 117 22.82 -17.51 18.17
CA ASP A 117 24.26 -17.72 18.35
C ASP A 117 24.58 -18.02 19.83
N PRO A 118 25.16 -19.19 20.18
CA PRO A 118 25.57 -19.52 21.54
C PRO A 118 26.55 -18.53 22.20
N LYS A 119 27.23 -17.68 21.43
CA LYS A 119 28.15 -16.64 21.93
C LYS A 119 27.45 -15.31 22.22
N CYS A 120 26.17 -15.17 21.88
CA CYS A 120 25.43 -13.94 22.08
C CYS A 120 25.04 -13.73 23.55
N LEU A 121 25.42 -12.58 24.11
CA LEU A 121 25.00 -12.14 25.46
C LEU A 121 23.73 -11.26 25.46
N SER A 122 23.05 -11.10 24.32
CA SER A 122 21.86 -10.23 24.24
C SER A 122 20.63 -10.95 24.79
N SER A 123 19.90 -10.32 25.70
CA SER A 123 18.69 -10.89 26.29
C SER A 123 17.45 -10.67 25.42
N ASP A 124 16.52 -11.63 25.44
CA ASP A 124 15.23 -11.57 24.74
C ASP A 124 14.45 -10.29 25.04
N ARG A 125 14.58 -9.78 26.27
CA ARG A 125 14.00 -8.50 26.70
C ARG A 125 14.44 -7.33 25.80
N LYS A 126 15.68 -7.31 25.32
CA LYS A 126 16.19 -6.26 24.41
C LYS A 126 15.51 -6.35 23.04
N VAL A 127 15.30 -7.56 22.52
CA VAL A 127 14.56 -7.78 21.26
C VAL A 127 13.12 -7.27 21.40
N LEU A 128 12.43 -7.64 22.48
CA LEU A 128 11.06 -7.19 22.74
C LEU A 128 10.97 -5.66 22.86
N GLN A 129 11.92 -5.01 23.56
CA GLN A 129 11.98 -3.56 23.65
C GLN A 129 12.13 -2.87 22.29
N LEU A 130 13.03 -3.37 21.42
CA LEU A 130 13.20 -2.84 20.07
C LEU A 130 11.94 -3.02 19.21
N MET A 131 11.24 -4.15 19.34
CA MET A 131 9.98 -4.40 18.63
C MET A 131 8.84 -3.48 19.11
N VAL A 132 8.76 -3.20 20.41
CA VAL A 132 7.78 -2.27 20.99
C VAL A 132 8.04 -0.84 20.50
N GLN A 133 9.27 -0.33 20.63
CA GLN A 133 9.66 1.00 20.13
C GLN A 133 9.40 1.16 18.63
N ARG A 134 9.68 0.11 17.83
CA ARG A 134 9.37 0.09 16.40
C ARG A 134 7.87 0.22 16.13
N ARG A 135 7.01 -0.43 16.94
CA ARG A 135 5.55 -0.33 16.82
C ARG A 135 5.05 1.07 17.19
N GLU A 136 5.57 1.65 18.27
CA GLU A 136 5.21 3.02 18.70
C GLU A 136 5.47 4.05 17.59
N LEU A 137 6.56 3.92 16.81
CA LEU A 137 6.81 4.78 15.65
C LEU A 137 5.76 4.64 14.54
N LEU A 138 5.25 3.42 14.29
CA LEU A 138 4.16 3.19 13.33
C LEU A 138 2.85 3.83 13.80
N ASP A 139 2.54 3.72 15.09
CA ASP A 139 1.33 4.29 15.69
C ASP A 139 1.40 5.83 15.69
N ARG A 140 2.58 6.41 15.95
CA ARG A 140 2.83 7.86 15.81
C ARG A 140 2.66 8.34 14.37
N LEU A 141 3.27 7.67 13.39
CA LEU A 141 3.10 7.99 11.96
C LEU A 141 1.63 7.88 11.54
N ALA A 142 0.91 6.85 11.98
CA ALA A 142 -0.53 6.71 11.72
C ALA A 142 -1.33 7.88 12.32
N SER A 143 -1.02 8.29 13.55
CA SER A 143 -1.69 9.43 14.21
C SER A 143 -1.43 10.77 13.50
N ARG A 144 -0.23 10.96 12.92
CA ARG A 144 0.10 12.15 12.11
C ARG A 144 -0.63 12.12 10.78
N ALA A 145 -0.69 10.97 10.11
CA ALA A 145 -1.45 10.80 8.88
C ALA A 145 -2.95 11.10 9.08
N GLN A 146 -3.54 10.66 10.20
CA GLN A 146 -4.92 10.99 10.59
C GLN A 146 -5.14 12.49 10.84
N LYS A 147 -4.12 13.23 11.31
CA LYS A 147 -4.14 14.69 11.44
C LYS A 147 -3.96 15.42 10.10
N GLY A 148 -3.80 14.70 8.98
CA GLY A 148 -3.64 15.25 7.63
C GLY A 148 -2.21 15.40 7.12
N ASP A 149 -1.20 14.92 7.88
CA ASP A 149 0.19 14.88 7.42
C ASP A 149 0.38 13.83 6.31
N LEU A 150 0.62 14.33 5.10
CA LEU A 150 0.82 13.53 3.90
C LEU A 150 2.14 12.79 3.88
N GLU A 151 3.18 13.37 4.48
CA GLU A 151 4.49 12.75 4.57
C GLU A 151 4.42 11.56 5.53
N ALA A 152 3.74 11.72 6.68
CA ALA A 152 3.46 10.61 7.58
C ALA A 152 2.62 9.51 6.93
N GLY A 153 1.60 9.87 6.12
CA GLY A 153 0.82 8.91 5.34
C GLY A 153 1.69 8.14 4.34
N TYR A 154 2.51 8.85 3.55
CA TYR A 154 3.44 8.25 2.60
C TYR A 154 4.42 7.27 3.28
N TRP A 155 5.07 7.67 4.37
CA TRP A 155 6.00 6.79 5.09
C TRP A 155 5.29 5.60 5.77
N ARG A 156 4.14 5.82 6.44
CA ARG A 156 3.38 4.73 7.07
C ARG A 156 2.91 3.69 6.07
N GLY A 157 2.49 4.14 4.89
CA GLY A 157 2.06 3.29 3.78
C GLY A 157 3.20 2.59 3.08
N THR A 158 4.33 3.28 2.87
CA THR A 158 5.57 2.69 2.32
C THR A 158 6.10 1.57 3.22
N ILE A 159 6.18 1.81 4.54
CA ILE A 159 6.62 0.79 5.50
C ILE A 159 5.66 -0.41 5.53
N ALA A 160 4.34 -0.18 5.45
CA ALA A 160 3.35 -1.27 5.33
C ALA A 160 3.58 -2.10 4.07
N MET A 161 3.85 -1.46 2.92
CA MET A 161 4.13 -2.15 1.66
C MET A 161 5.41 -3.00 1.72
N GLU A 162 6.46 -2.50 2.37
CA GLU A 162 7.72 -3.23 2.59
C GLU A 162 7.55 -4.41 3.54
N LEU A 163 6.82 -4.23 4.64
CA LEU A 163 6.43 -5.32 5.54
C LEU A 163 5.59 -6.37 4.81
N ALA A 164 4.61 -5.96 4.03
CA ALA A 164 3.73 -6.83 3.26
C ALA A 164 4.51 -7.72 2.27
N ARG A 165 5.38 -7.12 1.45
CA ARG A 165 6.30 -7.84 0.55
C ARG A 165 7.17 -8.82 1.32
N ARG A 166 7.79 -8.40 2.43
CA ARG A 166 8.65 -9.27 3.24
C ARG A 166 7.88 -10.48 3.81
N GLN A 167 6.62 -10.29 4.22
CA GLN A 167 5.77 -11.41 4.66
C GLN A 167 5.44 -12.33 3.49
N VAL A 168 4.93 -11.81 2.37
CA VAL A 168 4.56 -12.66 1.21
C VAL A 168 5.76 -13.46 0.70
N ASN A 169 6.91 -12.82 0.49
CA ASN A 169 8.13 -13.50 0.05
C ASN A 169 8.61 -14.59 1.04
N ARG A 170 8.32 -14.43 2.35
CA ARG A 170 8.62 -15.46 3.37
C ARG A 170 7.61 -16.61 3.32
N GLY A 171 6.34 -16.34 2.99
CA GLY A 171 5.31 -17.36 2.80
C GLY A 171 5.45 -18.12 1.49
N GLU A 172 6.07 -17.54 0.47
CA GLU A 172 6.40 -18.22 -0.81
C GLU A 172 7.54 -19.25 -0.69
N LEU A 173 8.22 -19.33 0.46
CA LEU A 173 9.18 -20.38 0.79
C LEU A 173 8.45 -21.70 1.08
N ASN A 174 8.04 -22.37 0.00
CA ASN A 174 7.34 -23.65 0.06
C ASN A 174 8.24 -24.74 0.64
N SER A 175 7.78 -25.40 1.71
CA SER A 175 8.16 -26.79 2.00
C SER A 175 6.95 -27.69 1.73
N ASP A 176 7.21 -28.99 1.54
CA ASP A 176 6.16 -29.98 1.26
C ASP A 176 5.31 -30.32 2.49
N ASP A 177 5.72 -29.91 3.69
CA ASP A 177 5.04 -30.28 4.93
C ASP A 177 3.78 -29.44 5.20
N LEU A 178 2.74 -30.10 5.72
CA LEU A 178 1.43 -29.50 5.94
C LEU A 178 1.44 -28.37 6.99
N GLY A 179 2.39 -28.39 7.93
CA GLY A 179 2.54 -27.37 8.97
C GLY A 179 3.04 -26.06 8.38
N SER A 180 4.16 -26.11 7.65
CA SER A 180 4.74 -24.98 6.95
C SER A 180 3.82 -24.44 5.86
N ARG A 181 3.06 -25.28 5.15
CA ARG A 181 2.01 -24.80 4.21
C ARG A 181 0.92 -24.00 4.92
N LYS A 182 0.54 -24.38 6.14
CA LYS A 182 -0.42 -23.62 6.96
C LYS A 182 0.20 -22.31 7.49
N GLU A 183 1.47 -22.34 7.89
CA GLU A 183 2.20 -21.14 8.29
C GLU A 183 2.36 -20.16 7.13
N ALA A 184 2.74 -20.62 5.94
CA ALA A 184 2.81 -19.86 4.70
C ALA A 184 1.45 -19.19 4.35
N MET A 185 0.35 -19.93 4.47
CA MET A 185 -1.00 -19.37 4.26
C MET A 185 -1.32 -18.25 5.27
N LEU A 186 -0.93 -18.41 6.53
CA LEU A 186 -1.14 -17.39 7.56
C LEU A 186 -0.25 -16.15 7.33
N ILE A 187 1.02 -16.35 6.99
CA ILE A 187 1.99 -15.29 6.69
C ILE A 187 1.57 -14.49 5.46
N THR A 188 1.15 -15.15 4.38
CA THR A 188 0.66 -14.48 3.16
C THR A 188 -0.66 -13.74 3.42
N ALA A 189 -1.55 -14.27 4.26
CA ALA A 189 -2.75 -13.55 4.70
C ALA A 189 -2.41 -12.27 5.48
N PHE A 190 -1.46 -12.31 6.42
CA PHE A 190 -0.97 -11.09 7.09
C PHE A 190 -0.31 -10.10 6.11
N GLY A 191 0.45 -10.59 5.14
CA GLY A 191 1.01 -9.76 4.07
C GLY A 191 -0.08 -9.04 3.25
N ALA A 192 -1.15 -9.76 2.90
CA ALA A 192 -2.33 -9.18 2.23
C ALA A 192 -3.01 -8.08 3.05
N GLU A 193 -3.09 -8.21 4.38
CA GLU A 193 -3.63 -7.17 5.26
C GLU A 193 -2.72 -5.94 5.37
N GLU A 194 -1.40 -6.11 5.41
CA GLU A 194 -0.45 -5.01 5.35
C GLU A 194 -0.50 -4.28 4.00
N PHE A 195 -0.73 -4.97 2.87
CA PHE A 195 -0.97 -4.30 1.58
C PHE A 195 -2.25 -3.45 1.56
N ARG A 196 -3.35 -3.92 2.18
CA ARG A 196 -4.56 -3.08 2.38
C ARG A 196 -4.25 -1.85 3.23
N THR A 197 -3.40 -2.02 4.25
CA THR A 197 -2.97 -0.93 5.13
C THR A 197 -2.09 0.07 4.37
N ALA A 198 -1.18 -0.41 3.52
CA ALA A 198 -0.38 0.40 2.62
C ALA A 198 -1.25 1.26 1.70
N ALA A 199 -2.22 0.66 1.00
CA ALA A 199 -3.14 1.37 0.11
C ALA A 199 -3.91 2.49 0.84
N LYS A 200 -4.45 2.21 2.04
CA LYS A 200 -5.17 3.21 2.86
C LYS A 200 -4.33 4.44 3.18
N PHE A 201 -3.06 4.26 3.57
CA PHE A 201 -2.19 5.38 3.93
C PHE A 201 -1.55 6.08 2.71
N LEU A 202 -1.37 5.36 1.59
CA LEU A 202 -0.86 5.91 0.33
C LEU A 202 -1.91 6.68 -0.49
N GLN A 203 -3.20 6.42 -0.28
CA GLN A 203 -4.28 7.08 -1.04
C GLN A 203 -4.25 8.61 -0.88
N ALA A 204 -4.26 9.12 0.35
CA ALA A 204 -4.27 10.57 0.60
C ALA A 204 -3.09 11.36 -0.02
N PRO A 205 -1.82 10.90 0.03
CA PRO A 205 -0.72 11.56 -0.68
C PRO A 205 -0.78 11.34 -2.21
N ALA A 206 -1.29 10.21 -2.70
CA ALA A 206 -1.47 9.98 -4.14
C ALA A 206 -2.56 10.90 -4.73
N ASP A 207 -3.70 11.06 -4.04
CA ASP A 207 -4.80 11.94 -4.45
C ASP A 207 -4.37 13.43 -4.50
N LYS A 208 -3.36 13.81 -3.72
CA LYS A 208 -2.72 15.14 -3.77
C LYS A 208 -1.55 15.23 -4.76
N GLY A 209 -1.31 14.20 -5.55
CA GLY A 209 -0.35 14.20 -6.66
C GLY A 209 1.11 13.93 -6.27
N SER A 210 1.39 13.32 -5.12
CA SER A 210 2.73 12.82 -4.81
C SER A 210 3.09 11.66 -5.77
N PRO A 211 4.12 11.79 -6.62
CA PRO A 211 4.37 10.79 -7.66
C PRO A 211 4.86 9.45 -7.09
N ASP A 212 5.66 9.47 -6.02
CA ASP A 212 6.09 8.25 -5.33
C ASP A 212 4.92 7.52 -4.65
N ALA A 213 3.91 8.25 -4.14
CA ALA A 213 2.69 7.64 -3.61
C ALA A 213 1.83 7.05 -4.74
N CYS A 214 1.69 7.78 -5.86
CA CYS A 214 1.01 7.32 -7.06
C CYS A 214 1.64 6.03 -7.64
N ASP A 215 2.97 5.92 -7.72
CA ASP A 215 3.65 4.71 -8.21
C ASP A 215 3.38 3.49 -7.30
N ARG A 216 3.45 3.68 -5.98
CA ARG A 216 3.24 2.60 -5.00
C ARG A 216 1.79 2.11 -4.95
N ILE A 217 0.81 3.01 -4.98
CA ILE A 217 -0.61 2.60 -5.00
C ILE A 217 -1.00 1.97 -6.34
N ALA A 218 -0.45 2.46 -7.46
CA ALA A 218 -0.62 1.84 -8.77
C ALA A 218 -0.11 0.39 -8.78
N GLU A 219 1.03 0.11 -8.13
CA GLU A 219 1.58 -1.24 -8.07
C GLU A 219 0.72 -2.21 -7.25
N ILE A 220 0.17 -1.75 -6.12
CA ILE A 220 -0.79 -2.53 -5.31
C ILE A 220 -2.04 -2.87 -6.12
N LEU A 221 -2.57 -1.90 -6.88
CA LEU A 221 -3.76 -2.08 -7.72
C LEU A 221 -3.49 -2.93 -8.96
N ALA A 222 -2.32 -2.84 -9.59
CA ALA A 222 -1.97 -3.60 -10.78
C ALA A 222 -1.88 -5.10 -10.50
N HIS A 223 -1.24 -5.48 -9.38
CA HIS A 223 -1.04 -6.88 -9.00
C HIS A 223 -2.20 -7.45 -8.15
N GLY A 224 -3.10 -6.61 -7.64
CA GLY A 224 -4.13 -7.05 -6.69
C GLY A 224 -3.55 -7.47 -5.34
N TYR A 225 -2.53 -6.76 -4.85
CA TYR A 225 -1.90 -7.11 -3.58
C TYR A 225 -2.87 -6.84 -2.41
N GLY A 226 -3.39 -7.92 -1.83
CA GLY A 226 -4.36 -7.87 -0.72
C GLY A 226 -5.78 -7.41 -1.07
N MET A 227 -6.04 -7.05 -2.33
CA MET A 227 -7.33 -6.57 -2.83
C MET A 227 -7.54 -6.99 -4.29
N HIS A 228 -8.75 -6.86 -4.84
CA HIS A 228 -8.95 -7.17 -6.26
C HIS A 228 -8.12 -6.24 -7.14
N ALA A 229 -7.43 -6.82 -8.13
CA ALA A 229 -6.65 -6.07 -9.11
C ALA A 229 -7.55 -5.13 -9.91
N ASP A 230 -7.11 -3.89 -10.08
CA ASP A 230 -7.80 -2.87 -10.84
C ASP A 230 -6.82 -2.21 -11.82
N VAL A 231 -6.68 -2.86 -12.96
CA VAL A 231 -5.82 -2.45 -14.07
C VAL A 231 -6.14 -1.03 -14.57
N LYS A 232 -7.42 -0.60 -14.50
CA LYS A 232 -7.83 0.73 -14.98
C LYS A 232 -7.34 1.82 -14.04
N ARG A 233 -7.65 1.72 -12.74
CA ARG A 233 -7.14 2.69 -11.74
C ARG A 233 -5.62 2.61 -11.61
N ALA A 234 -5.01 1.43 -11.72
CA ALA A 234 -3.55 1.30 -11.74
C ALA A 234 -2.92 2.10 -12.90
N ALA A 235 -3.51 2.05 -14.10
CA ALA A 235 -3.04 2.83 -15.24
C ALA A 235 -3.14 4.35 -15.00
N GLU A 236 -4.19 4.81 -14.32
CA GLU A 236 -4.39 6.22 -13.95
C GLU A 236 -3.38 6.69 -12.88
N TYR A 237 -3.14 5.89 -11.84
CA TYR A 237 -2.13 6.21 -10.83
C TYR A 237 -0.70 6.14 -11.40
N TYR A 238 -0.37 5.21 -12.30
CA TYR A 238 0.92 5.25 -13.01
C TYR A 238 1.05 6.48 -13.91
N ARG A 239 -0.04 6.93 -14.55
CA ARG A 239 -0.06 8.20 -15.28
C ARG A 239 0.22 9.40 -14.35
N CYS A 240 -0.38 9.44 -13.17
CA CYS A 240 -0.06 10.42 -12.13
C CYS A 240 1.44 10.40 -11.80
N ALA A 241 1.99 9.23 -11.48
CA ALA A 241 3.39 9.06 -11.12
C ALA A 241 4.33 9.55 -12.22
N GLY A 242 4.16 9.05 -13.45
CA GLY A 242 4.98 9.45 -14.59
C GLY A 242 4.90 10.95 -14.90
N LEU A 243 3.71 11.56 -14.83
CA LEU A 243 3.57 13.00 -15.03
C LEU A 243 4.19 13.83 -13.90
N GLY A 244 4.18 13.34 -12.66
CA GLY A 244 4.86 14.01 -11.53
C GLY A 244 6.38 13.88 -11.61
N PHE A 245 6.90 12.68 -11.87
CA PHE A 245 8.33 12.46 -12.08
C PHE A 245 8.88 13.30 -13.24
N LEU A 246 8.13 13.45 -14.35
CA LEU A 246 8.49 14.36 -15.45
C LEU A 246 8.61 15.82 -15.00
N LYS A 247 7.70 16.32 -14.14
CA LYS A 247 7.77 17.70 -13.60
C LYS A 247 8.99 17.92 -12.71
N GLU A 248 9.43 16.89 -12.01
CA GLU A 248 10.60 16.90 -11.12
C GLU A 248 11.92 16.62 -11.87
N GLY A 249 11.88 16.34 -13.17
CA GLY A 249 13.06 15.98 -13.97
C GLY A 249 13.55 14.53 -13.78
N ARG A 250 12.82 13.71 -13.00
CA ARG A 250 13.11 12.30 -12.67
C ARG A 250 12.81 11.36 -13.84
N LYS A 251 13.65 11.40 -14.88
CA LYS A 251 13.42 10.70 -16.16
C LYS A 251 13.55 9.18 -16.08
N ASP A 252 14.42 8.66 -15.23
CA ASP A 252 14.66 7.22 -15.12
C ASP A 252 13.47 6.51 -14.44
N GLU A 253 12.85 7.16 -13.46
CA GLU A 253 11.63 6.73 -12.79
C GLU A 253 10.43 6.70 -13.76
N VAL A 254 10.35 7.65 -14.70
CA VAL A 254 9.34 7.64 -15.77
C VAL A 254 9.54 6.43 -16.69
N ALA A 255 10.79 6.12 -17.05
CA ALA A 255 11.09 4.93 -17.85
C ALA A 255 10.70 3.63 -17.11
N GLN A 256 10.94 3.56 -15.80
CA GLN A 256 10.50 2.45 -14.96
C GLN A 256 8.97 2.33 -14.90
N VAL A 257 8.25 3.44 -14.70
CA VAL A 257 6.78 3.48 -14.71
C VAL A 257 6.23 2.99 -16.06
N ILE A 258 6.79 3.46 -17.18
CA ILE A 258 6.42 2.97 -18.53
C ILE A 258 6.66 1.45 -18.65
N GLY A 259 7.77 0.95 -18.09
CA GLY A 259 8.06 -0.49 -18.00
C GLY A 259 7.00 -1.27 -17.22
N LYS A 260 6.64 -0.80 -16.01
CA LYS A 260 5.58 -1.39 -15.17
C LYS A 260 4.24 -1.41 -15.92
N MET A 261 3.85 -0.30 -16.54
CA MET A 261 2.61 -0.20 -17.33
C MET A 261 2.57 -1.19 -18.50
N ARG A 262 3.68 -1.36 -19.23
CA ARG A 262 3.79 -2.35 -20.33
C ARG A 262 3.68 -3.81 -19.88
N GLY A 263 3.85 -4.09 -18.57
CA GLY A 263 3.68 -5.44 -18.03
C GLY A 263 2.22 -5.94 -18.07
N PHE A 264 1.24 -5.04 -18.11
CA PHE A 264 -0.19 -5.40 -18.06
C PHE A 264 -1.10 -4.59 -19.00
N LEU A 265 -0.60 -3.53 -19.64
CA LEU A 265 -1.30 -2.77 -20.68
C LEU A 265 -0.67 -3.02 -22.07
N PRO A 266 -1.45 -2.97 -23.15
CA PRO A 266 -0.90 -3.02 -24.50
C PRO A 266 0.04 -1.82 -24.76
N SER A 267 1.13 -2.02 -25.50
CA SER A 267 2.15 -0.99 -25.78
C SER A 267 1.60 0.31 -26.37
N ASN A 268 0.48 0.23 -27.10
CA ASN A 268 -0.19 1.37 -27.74
C ASN A 268 -1.22 2.07 -26.81
N HIS A 269 -1.28 1.72 -25.52
CA HIS A 269 -2.18 2.37 -24.57
C HIS A 269 -1.90 3.88 -24.47
N MET A 270 -2.97 4.69 -24.50
CA MET A 270 -2.87 6.16 -24.60
C MET A 270 -1.90 6.77 -23.57
N TYR A 271 -1.97 6.35 -22.31
CA TYR A 271 -1.09 6.86 -21.24
C TYR A 271 0.40 6.45 -21.43
N ILE A 272 0.67 5.28 -22.01
CA ILE A 272 2.04 4.84 -22.30
C ILE A 272 2.63 5.72 -23.40
N VAL A 273 1.86 5.95 -24.48
CA VAL A 273 2.27 6.81 -25.60
C VAL A 273 2.49 8.25 -25.13
N GLU A 274 1.61 8.78 -24.28
CA GLU A 274 1.75 10.12 -23.69
C GLU A 274 3.03 10.27 -22.85
N LEU A 275 3.27 9.36 -21.91
CA LEU A 275 4.46 9.41 -21.05
C LEU A 275 5.75 9.23 -21.87
N TYR A 276 5.75 8.29 -22.83
CA TYR A 276 6.88 8.01 -23.70
C TYR A 276 7.22 9.21 -24.60
N ALA A 277 6.20 9.85 -25.19
CA ALA A 277 6.38 11.07 -25.97
C ALA A 277 6.97 12.21 -25.12
N LYS A 278 6.41 12.45 -23.92
CA LYS A 278 6.92 13.50 -23.01
C LYS A 278 8.34 13.21 -22.49
N LEU A 279 8.69 11.94 -22.28
CA LEU A 279 10.03 11.52 -21.85
C LEU A 279 11.10 11.73 -22.93
N ILE A 280 10.78 11.36 -24.18
CA ILE A 280 11.71 11.45 -25.33
C ILE A 280 11.79 12.86 -25.90
N THR A 281 10.73 13.67 -25.74
CA THR A 281 10.77 15.09 -26.07
C THR A 281 11.83 15.77 -25.19
N ARG A 282 13.05 15.86 -25.71
CA ARG A 282 14.01 16.88 -25.28
C ARG A 282 13.28 18.21 -25.46
N GLU A 283 13.36 19.10 -24.46
CA GLU A 283 13.10 20.52 -24.75
C GLU A 283 13.89 20.86 -26.00
N PRO A 284 13.21 21.34 -27.04
CA PRO A 284 13.83 21.29 -28.33
C PRO A 284 14.92 22.34 -28.37
N ASN A 285 16.15 21.88 -28.49
CA ASN A 285 17.25 22.73 -28.95
C ASN A 285 17.01 23.05 -30.44
N TYR A 286 16.05 23.94 -30.68
CA TYR A 286 15.76 24.56 -31.96
C TYR A 286 16.31 26.00 -31.89
N PRO A 287 17.55 26.26 -32.36
CA PRO A 287 18.02 27.62 -32.62
C PRO A 287 17.04 28.46 -33.46
N TRP A 288 16.19 27.79 -34.26
CA TRP A 288 15.21 28.34 -35.19
C TRP A 288 13.74 28.31 -34.69
N ARG A 289 13.43 27.84 -33.47
CA ARG A 289 12.07 27.92 -32.91
C ARG A 289 12.09 28.67 -31.58
N VAL A 290 12.19 29.98 -31.72
CA VAL A 290 12.04 30.91 -30.62
C VAL A 290 10.59 30.84 -30.08
N PRO A 291 10.35 30.59 -28.78
CA PRO A 291 9.03 30.72 -28.16
C PRO A 291 8.37 32.07 -28.48
N SER A 292 7.05 32.14 -28.60
CA SER A 292 6.36 33.37 -29.06
C SER A 292 6.65 34.61 -28.22
N GLU A 293 6.81 34.45 -26.90
CA GLU A 293 7.17 35.55 -25.99
C GLU A 293 8.61 36.05 -26.21
N THR A 294 9.57 35.14 -26.37
CA THR A 294 10.97 35.50 -26.67
C THR A 294 11.14 35.96 -28.11
N ALA A 295 10.29 35.51 -29.05
CA ALA A 295 10.22 36.01 -30.41
C ALA A 295 9.73 37.46 -30.43
N ALA A 296 8.68 37.79 -29.67
CA ALA A 296 8.21 39.18 -29.54
C ALA A 296 9.25 40.11 -28.86
N LEU A 297 10.12 39.58 -28.00
CA LEU A 297 11.26 40.32 -27.42
C LEU A 297 12.44 40.47 -28.39
N LEU A 298 12.70 39.46 -29.24
CA LEU A 298 13.72 39.50 -30.29
C LEU A 298 13.31 40.39 -31.47
N GLU A 299 12.04 40.37 -31.89
CA GLU A 299 11.51 41.30 -32.90
C GLU A 299 11.60 42.76 -32.43
N LYS A 300 11.36 43.03 -31.15
CA LYS A 300 11.52 44.37 -30.55
C LYS A 300 12.98 44.84 -30.47
N SER A 301 13.95 43.92 -30.39
CA SER A 301 15.37 44.28 -30.24
C SER A 301 16.19 44.24 -31.53
N VAL A 302 15.81 43.39 -32.49
CA VAL A 302 16.53 43.18 -33.77
C VAL A 302 15.77 43.76 -34.97
N GLY A 303 14.47 44.03 -34.82
CA GLY A 303 13.59 44.55 -35.87
C GLY A 303 12.98 43.45 -36.75
N TRP A 304 11.79 43.71 -37.27
CA TRP A 304 11.06 42.78 -38.13
C TRP A 304 11.87 42.41 -39.38
N GLY A 305 12.04 41.12 -39.63
CA GLY A 305 12.77 40.57 -40.79
C GLY A 305 14.27 40.29 -40.58
N ASN A 306 14.89 40.74 -39.48
CA ASN A 306 16.32 40.52 -39.20
C ASN A 306 16.61 39.31 -38.29
N VAL A 307 15.62 38.48 -37.96
CA VAL A 307 15.84 37.24 -37.20
C VAL A 307 16.56 36.24 -38.12
N PRO A 308 17.78 35.77 -37.80
CA PRO A 308 18.53 34.90 -38.70
C PRO A 308 17.83 33.54 -38.85
N GLY A 309 17.38 33.25 -40.07
CA GLY A 309 16.92 31.92 -40.47
C GLY A 309 18.07 30.90 -40.46
N PRO A 310 17.76 29.59 -40.48
CA PRO A 310 18.78 28.55 -40.45
C PRO A 310 19.69 28.67 -41.67
N ALA A 311 20.99 28.86 -41.42
CA ALA A 311 21.99 28.67 -42.45
C ALA A 311 22.06 27.17 -42.76
N GLU A 312 21.56 26.76 -43.93
CA GLU A 312 21.99 25.50 -44.52
C GLU A 312 23.52 25.49 -44.63
N ASP A 313 24.11 24.32 -44.38
CA ASP A 313 25.55 24.14 -44.46
C ASP A 313 26.06 24.56 -45.85
N ARG A 314 26.68 25.74 -45.93
CA ARG A 314 27.58 26.12 -47.03
C ARG A 314 28.87 25.31 -46.90
N ALA A 315 28.72 23.99 -47.05
CA ALA A 315 29.79 23.09 -47.39
C ALA A 315 30.48 23.65 -48.64
N LYS A 316 31.76 23.99 -48.50
CA LYS A 316 32.57 24.54 -49.59
C LYS A 316 32.75 23.47 -50.66
N THR A 317 31.89 23.45 -51.67
CA THR A 317 32.18 22.77 -52.95
C THR A 317 33.23 23.62 -53.68
N PRO A 318 34.49 23.17 -53.84
CA PRO A 318 35.44 23.87 -54.69
C PRO A 318 34.93 23.77 -56.14
N SER A 319 34.71 24.91 -56.80
CA SER A 319 34.26 24.91 -58.19
C SER A 319 35.34 24.29 -59.09
N SER A 320 35.02 23.19 -59.76
CA SER A 320 35.82 22.67 -60.86
C SER A 320 35.76 23.67 -62.03
N LYS A 321 36.74 24.58 -62.11
CA LYS A 321 36.93 25.42 -63.29
C LYS A 321 37.63 24.59 -64.35
N THR A 322 36.87 24.13 -65.33
CA THR A 322 37.37 23.79 -66.66
C THR A 322 37.80 25.07 -67.37
N HIS A 323 39.06 25.13 -67.78
CA HIS A 323 39.59 25.90 -68.91
C HIS A 323 40.86 25.19 -69.39
#